data_AF-A0A161ZJG0-F1
#
_entry.id   AF-A0A161ZJG0-F1
#
_cell.length_a   1.000
_cell.length_b   1.000
_cell.length_c   1.000
_cell.angle_alpha   90.00
_cell.angle_beta   90.00
_cell.angle_gamma   90.00
#
_symmetry.space_group_name_H-M   'P 1'
#
loop_
_entity.id
_entity.type
_entity.pdbx_description
1 polymer ?
#
loop_
_entity_poly.entity_id
_entity_poly.type
_entity_poly.pdbx_seq_one_letter_code
_entity_poly.pdbx_strand_id
1 'polypeptide(L)'
;MTNLNKESNHQIHIDVDTNNKEFDEKSEGQSLKSSLEKELKAIKKHYGFIYKVSEKYRNIKEESYTPCVVSIGPLHHGKSHLQAMEGCKLRCLKQLLDEYKSETDLKKLSDFANDQETMVRACYQDFKAKEFSKMILLDGIFIITLFLQDNPRLRKVAKHVSTTLSDNSWMASDVKHDMLLVENQLPFFFIESLLEQLDYRPPFPLENIFNYFKDVGITGRLEDKIPENENPPLHLVDFLLILHTPASSVPEPGQSRDEQSPSPTDMNPGRSRDDQTLFGRRYSRLLNLYRRRTSIPADVEPMQSHKFQFTKSTSELRQAGVCFDTLSSKELLKVSFNKITGQLKLPQLTVTDTTETLFRNLIAFEQSQHQKYIASYIIFIDGLINTDMDVKLLVKHGIIDNKLGENQLVADMFNNLHKEVIKDRRHFYFADVCNDLNEYSKDFFHQFRSSCFKWKLILRNKYFNNPWSAISFIAATILVVLAIIQTACAVAELKDQMNNSPPRSSV
;
A
#
# COMPACT_ATOMS: atom_id res chain seq x y z
N MET A 1 56.90 10.39 -57.35
CA MET A 1 56.60 9.80 -58.66
C MET A 1 55.55 8.72 -58.43
N THR A 2 54.24 9.02 -58.53
CA THR A 2 53.42 9.03 -59.77
C THR A 2 53.36 7.63 -60.39
N ASN A 3 52.24 7.06 -60.81
CA ASN A 3 50.92 7.56 -61.17
C ASN A 3 50.04 6.30 -61.42
N LEU A 4 48.77 6.31 -61.04
CA LEU A 4 47.60 6.39 -61.94
C LEU A 4 47.41 5.25 -62.96
N ASN A 5 46.11 4.88 -63.05
CA ASN A 5 45.38 4.38 -64.22
C ASN A 5 45.58 2.93 -64.65
N LYS A 6 44.64 2.29 -65.33
CA LYS A 6 43.17 2.28 -65.46
C LYS A 6 42.93 1.24 -66.56
N GLU A 7 41.78 0.57 -66.51
CA GLU A 7 41.07 -0.05 -67.66
C GLU A 7 41.72 -1.25 -68.36
N SER A 8 41.00 -2.38 -68.37
CA SER A 8 40.33 -2.85 -69.60
C SER A 8 39.46 -4.09 -69.34
N ASN A 9 38.19 -4.00 -69.73
CA ASN A 9 37.24 -5.11 -69.93
C ASN A 9 37.87 -6.23 -70.76
N HIS A 10 37.59 -7.51 -70.43
CA HIS A 10 37.33 -8.56 -71.41
C HIS A 10 36.37 -9.60 -70.82
N GLN A 11 35.30 -9.84 -71.58
CA GLN A 11 34.20 -10.76 -71.34
C GLN A 11 34.67 -12.23 -71.48
N ILE A 12 34.41 -13.11 -70.51
CA ILE A 12 34.39 -14.56 -70.75
C ILE A 12 33.17 -15.17 -70.07
N HIS A 13 32.41 -15.89 -70.89
CA HIS A 13 31.30 -16.80 -70.60
C HIS A 13 31.35 -17.45 -69.21
N ILE A 14 30.27 -17.29 -68.44
CA ILE A 14 29.90 -18.27 -67.42
C ILE A 14 28.59 -18.86 -67.88
N ASP A 15 28.68 -20.12 -68.33
CA ASP A 15 27.52 -20.94 -68.63
C ASP A 15 26.65 -21.11 -67.38
N VAL A 16 25.36 -21.04 -67.64
CA VAL A 16 24.28 -21.25 -66.70
C VAL A 16 24.31 -22.69 -66.23
N ASP A 17 24.77 -22.92 -65.00
CA ASP A 17 24.30 -24.03 -64.18
C ASP A 17 23.54 -23.46 -62.98
N THR A 18 22.24 -23.26 -63.22
CA THR A 18 21.21 -23.09 -62.19
C THR A 18 21.19 -24.31 -61.28
N ASN A 19 21.83 -24.21 -60.12
CA ASN A 19 21.41 -24.97 -58.94
C ASN A 19 20.94 -23.99 -57.87
N ASN A 20 19.62 -23.80 -57.89
CA ASN A 20 18.83 -23.11 -56.87
C ASN A 20 19.21 -23.61 -55.47
N LYS A 21 19.88 -22.76 -54.69
CA LYS A 21 19.63 -22.70 -53.25
C LYS A 21 18.61 -21.59 -53.03
N GLU A 22 17.34 -21.90 -53.29
CA GLU A 22 16.25 -21.22 -52.60
C GLU A 22 16.47 -21.50 -51.11
N PHE A 23 17.00 -20.50 -50.41
CA PHE A 23 17.00 -20.45 -48.96
C PHE A 23 15.54 -20.44 -48.52
N ASP A 24 15.16 -21.50 -47.82
CA ASP A 24 13.78 -21.84 -47.49
C ASP A 24 13.27 -20.96 -46.32
N GLU A 25 12.97 -19.69 -46.59
CA GLU A 25 12.36 -18.75 -45.62
C GLU A 25 10.99 -19.26 -45.10
N LYS A 26 10.34 -20.18 -45.81
CA LYS A 26 9.05 -20.77 -45.40
C LYS A 26 9.18 -21.82 -44.30
N SER A 27 10.31 -22.52 -44.23
CA SER A 27 10.58 -23.57 -43.23
C SER A 27 10.80 -22.99 -41.82
N GLU A 28 11.57 -21.90 -41.71
CA GLU A 28 11.77 -21.21 -40.41
C GLU A 28 10.48 -20.54 -39.91
N GLY A 29 9.68 -19.94 -40.80
CA GLY A 29 8.41 -19.30 -40.44
C GLY A 29 7.34 -20.29 -39.92
N GLN A 30 7.30 -21.51 -40.45
CA GLN A 30 6.40 -22.57 -39.94
C GLN A 30 6.88 -23.17 -38.62
N SER A 31 8.20 -23.25 -38.41
CA SER A 31 8.79 -23.70 -37.14
C SER A 31 8.53 -22.68 -36.02
N LEU A 32 8.72 -21.38 -36.30
CA LEU A 32 8.41 -20.32 -35.34
C LEU A 32 6.92 -20.25 -35.02
N LYS A 33 6.03 -20.32 -36.02
CA LYS A 33 4.58 -20.29 -35.80
C LYS A 33 4.11 -21.47 -34.93
N SER A 34 4.57 -22.69 -35.19
CA SER A 34 4.17 -23.86 -34.40
C SER A 34 4.74 -23.82 -32.98
N SER A 35 5.95 -23.30 -32.79
CA SER A 35 6.52 -23.01 -31.46
C SER A 35 5.70 -21.97 -30.71
N LEU A 36 5.40 -20.84 -31.35
CA LEU A 36 4.57 -19.78 -30.78
C LEU A 36 3.15 -20.24 -30.51
N GLU A 37 2.53 -21.06 -31.36
CA GLU A 37 1.20 -21.62 -31.09
C GLU A 37 1.20 -22.60 -29.91
N LYS A 38 2.28 -23.37 -29.73
CA LYS A 38 2.47 -24.24 -28.57
C LYS A 38 2.69 -23.43 -27.30
N GLU A 39 3.48 -22.36 -27.37
CA GLU A 39 3.68 -21.41 -26.28
C GLU A 39 2.39 -20.65 -25.95
N LEU A 40 1.66 -20.13 -26.95
CA LEU A 40 0.37 -19.45 -26.78
C LEU A 40 -0.71 -20.38 -26.20
N LYS A 41 -0.75 -21.65 -26.61
CA LYS A 41 -1.62 -22.66 -25.98
C LYS A 41 -1.17 -23.01 -24.56
N ALA A 42 0.13 -22.88 -24.26
CA ALA A 42 0.70 -23.08 -22.93
C ALA A 42 0.61 -21.83 -22.03
N ILE A 43 0.40 -20.63 -22.60
CA ILE A 43 0.06 -19.40 -21.88
C ILE A 43 -1.34 -19.57 -21.30
N LYS A 44 -1.42 -20.33 -20.21
CA LYS A 44 -2.50 -20.15 -19.24
C LYS A 44 -2.26 -18.77 -18.63
N LYS A 45 -3.27 -17.91 -18.58
CA LYS A 45 -3.20 -16.71 -17.73
C LYS A 45 -2.92 -17.20 -16.30
N HIS A 46 -1.68 -17.04 -15.85
CA HIS A 46 -1.29 -17.45 -14.50
C HIS A 46 -1.77 -16.35 -13.56
N TYR A 47 -2.79 -16.66 -12.78
CA TYR A 47 -3.38 -15.74 -11.80
C TYR A 47 -2.78 -15.95 -10.41
N GLY A 48 -1.46 -16.19 -10.35
CA GLY A 48 -0.77 -16.28 -9.07
C GLY A 48 -0.86 -14.94 -8.36
N PHE A 49 -1.37 -14.95 -7.13
CA PHE A 49 -1.52 -13.75 -6.30
C PHE A 49 -0.47 -13.70 -5.18
N ILE A 50 0.39 -14.72 -5.07
CA ILE A 50 1.63 -14.67 -4.28
C ILE A 50 2.81 -14.65 -5.26
N TYR A 51 3.67 -13.65 -5.16
CA TYR A 51 4.70 -13.42 -6.17
C TYR A 51 5.94 -12.78 -5.59
N LYS A 52 7.07 -12.99 -6.27
CA LYS A 52 8.30 -12.28 -5.97
C LYS A 52 8.14 -10.81 -6.37
N VAL A 53 8.52 -9.89 -5.50
CA VAL A 53 8.45 -8.46 -5.79
C VAL A 53 9.43 -8.15 -6.93
N SER A 54 9.01 -7.29 -7.87
CA SER A 54 9.84 -6.95 -9.04
C SER A 54 11.20 -6.40 -8.61
N GLU A 55 12.25 -6.74 -9.36
CA GLU A 55 13.63 -6.31 -9.06
C GLU A 55 13.76 -4.78 -8.97
N LYS A 56 12.90 -4.03 -9.66
CA LYS A 56 12.83 -2.56 -9.52
C LYS A 56 12.65 -2.11 -8.08
N TYR A 57 11.78 -2.76 -7.31
CA TYR A 57 11.50 -2.40 -5.91
C TYR A 57 12.53 -3.06 -4.98
N ARG A 58 12.89 -4.33 -5.23
CA ARG A 58 13.93 -5.00 -4.43
C ARG A 58 15.27 -4.26 -4.45
N ASN A 59 15.66 -3.67 -5.59
CA ASN A 59 16.90 -2.90 -5.71
C ASN A 59 16.92 -1.61 -4.85
N ILE A 60 15.76 -1.13 -4.38
CA ILE A 60 15.67 0.04 -3.50
C ILE A 60 15.90 -0.39 -2.05
N LYS A 61 15.25 -1.46 -1.60
CA LYS A 61 15.39 -1.97 -0.23
C LYS A 61 15.10 -3.47 -0.14
N GLU A 62 16.12 -4.28 -0.42
CA GLU A 62 15.97 -5.74 -0.50
C GLU A 62 15.55 -6.37 0.84
N GLU A 63 16.03 -5.83 1.97
CA GLU A 63 15.68 -6.34 3.30
C GLU A 63 14.18 -6.26 3.61
N SER A 64 13.43 -5.36 2.94
CA SER A 64 11.99 -5.19 3.16
C SER A 64 11.13 -6.30 2.56
N TYR A 65 11.73 -7.20 1.80
CA TYR A 65 11.08 -8.31 1.11
C TYR A 65 11.80 -9.65 1.34
N THR A 66 12.74 -9.69 2.30
CA THR A 66 13.54 -10.88 2.57
C THR A 66 13.34 -11.30 4.02
N PRO A 67 12.86 -12.54 4.28
CA PRO A 67 12.64 -13.00 5.64
C PRO A 67 13.96 -13.14 6.39
N CYS A 68 13.89 -12.84 7.69
CA CYS A 68 15.00 -12.85 8.63
C CYS A 68 15.19 -14.24 9.27
N VAL A 69 14.10 -14.88 9.72
CA VAL A 69 14.14 -16.08 10.56
C VAL A 69 13.26 -17.21 10.07
N VAL A 70 12.13 -16.92 9.41
CA VAL A 70 11.16 -17.94 8.98
C VAL A 70 10.77 -17.79 7.52
N SER A 71 11.06 -18.80 6.71
CA SER A 71 10.47 -18.95 5.38
C SER A 71 9.04 -19.47 5.50
N ILE A 72 8.11 -19.00 4.69
CA ILE A 72 6.75 -19.50 4.53
C ILE A 72 6.46 -19.57 3.04
N GLY A 73 6.09 -20.76 2.57
CA GLY A 73 5.93 -21.02 1.15
C GLY A 73 7.27 -21.12 0.41
N PRO A 74 7.21 -21.21 -0.93
CA PRO A 74 8.32 -21.64 -1.77
C PRO A 74 9.35 -20.57 -2.11
N LEU A 75 9.01 -19.28 -2.05
CA LEU A 75 9.85 -18.22 -2.65
C LEU A 75 11.17 -17.99 -1.90
N HIS A 76 11.21 -18.37 -0.62
CA HIS A 76 12.40 -18.27 0.22
C HIS A 76 12.84 -19.63 0.80
N HIS A 77 12.18 -20.71 0.42
CA HIS A 77 12.42 -22.02 0.98
C HIS A 77 13.84 -22.52 0.65
N GLY A 78 14.46 -23.21 1.63
CA GLY A 78 15.77 -23.82 1.48
C GLY A 78 16.96 -22.85 1.62
N LYS A 79 16.73 -21.54 1.82
CA LYS A 79 17.81 -20.58 2.12
C LYS A 79 18.49 -20.94 3.43
N SER A 80 19.84 -20.95 3.42
CA SER A 80 20.66 -21.42 4.53
C SER A 80 20.39 -20.67 5.84
N HIS A 81 20.18 -19.35 5.77
CA HIS A 81 19.94 -18.52 6.96
C HIS A 81 18.57 -18.76 7.63
N LEU A 82 17.63 -19.42 6.94
CA LEU A 82 16.28 -19.70 7.44
C LEU A 82 16.11 -21.13 7.97
N GLN A 83 17.11 -22.00 7.80
CA GLN A 83 17.01 -23.43 8.11
C GLN A 83 16.75 -23.72 9.59
N ALA A 84 17.21 -22.84 10.49
CA ALA A 84 17.02 -23.00 11.93
C ALA A 84 15.53 -23.12 12.31
N MET A 85 14.66 -22.39 11.61
CA MET A 85 13.23 -22.40 11.90
C MET A 85 12.50 -23.62 11.34
N GLU A 86 13.04 -24.32 10.34
CA GLU A 86 12.45 -25.58 9.84
C GLU A 86 12.36 -26.65 10.94
N GLY A 87 13.34 -26.68 11.84
CA GLY A 87 13.30 -27.53 13.03
C GLY A 87 12.23 -27.14 14.05
N CYS A 88 11.82 -25.86 14.10
CA CYS A 88 10.67 -25.42 14.91
C CYS A 88 9.36 -25.92 14.30
N LYS A 89 9.18 -25.78 12.98
CA LYS A 89 7.98 -26.25 12.27
C LYS A 89 7.77 -27.76 12.40
N LEU A 90 8.86 -28.53 12.28
CA LEU A 90 8.83 -29.99 12.50
C LEU A 90 8.44 -30.34 13.95
N ARG A 91 8.88 -29.55 14.93
CA ARG A 91 8.46 -29.73 16.34
C ARG A 91 6.98 -29.43 16.53
N CYS A 92 6.43 -28.41 15.84
CA CYS A 92 4.98 -28.15 15.84
C CYS A 92 4.21 -29.37 15.33
N LEU A 93 4.60 -29.94 14.18
CA LEU A 93 3.97 -31.15 13.65
C LEU A 93 4.13 -32.33 14.62
N LYS A 94 5.32 -32.57 15.16
CA LYS A 94 5.54 -33.68 16.11
C LYS A 94 4.61 -33.55 17.32
N GLN A 95 4.55 -32.36 17.92
CA GLN A 95 3.73 -32.13 19.09
C GLN A 95 2.24 -32.21 18.79
N LEU A 96 1.82 -31.77 17.60
CA LEU A 96 0.47 -32.02 17.10
C LEU A 96 0.20 -33.54 17.05
N LEU A 97 1.05 -34.33 16.41
CA LEU A 97 0.84 -35.78 16.31
C LEU A 97 0.82 -36.49 17.68
N ASP A 98 1.68 -36.07 18.61
CA ASP A 98 1.74 -36.62 19.97
C ASP A 98 0.43 -36.36 20.74
N GLU A 99 -0.23 -35.24 20.48
CA GLU A 99 -1.46 -34.84 21.16
C GLU A 99 -2.72 -35.49 20.54
N TYR A 100 -2.71 -35.75 19.23
CA TYR A 100 -3.84 -36.31 18.49
C TYR A 100 -3.75 -37.84 18.26
N LYS A 101 -2.60 -38.47 18.57
CA LYS A 101 -2.35 -39.93 18.68
C LYS A 101 -2.94 -40.81 17.57
N SER A 102 -2.39 -40.74 16.36
CA SER A 102 -2.45 -41.85 15.41
C SER A 102 -1.42 -41.74 14.28
N GLU A 103 -0.82 -42.86 13.86
CA GLU A 103 -0.07 -42.95 12.60
C GLU A 103 -0.96 -42.62 11.38
N THR A 104 -2.27 -42.86 11.52
CA THR A 104 -3.31 -42.46 10.56
C THR A 104 -3.37 -40.94 10.38
N ASP A 105 -2.99 -40.14 11.38
CA ASP A 105 -3.08 -38.67 11.31
C ASP A 105 -1.96 -38.06 10.47
N LEU A 106 -0.71 -38.54 10.61
CA LEU A 106 0.39 -38.08 9.76
C LEU A 106 0.12 -38.44 8.30
N LYS A 107 -0.36 -39.66 8.06
CA LYS A 107 -0.72 -40.10 6.71
C LYS A 107 -1.85 -39.23 6.15
N LYS A 108 -2.94 -39.02 6.91
CA LYS A 108 -4.06 -38.15 6.53
C LYS A 108 -3.60 -36.73 6.15
N LEU A 109 -2.75 -36.11 6.98
CA LEU A 109 -2.23 -34.77 6.73
C LEU A 109 -1.30 -34.71 5.51
N SER A 110 -0.47 -35.74 5.33
CA SER A 110 0.43 -35.86 4.17
C SER A 110 -0.34 -36.07 2.87
N ASP A 111 -1.31 -36.99 2.86
CA ASP A 111 -2.21 -37.26 1.74
C ASP A 111 -2.99 -35.98 1.38
N PHE A 112 -3.54 -35.28 2.38
CA PHE A 112 -4.20 -33.99 2.18
C PHE A 112 -3.28 -32.97 1.49
N ALA A 113 -2.06 -32.77 1.98
CA ALA A 113 -1.13 -31.80 1.39
C ALA A 113 -0.75 -32.16 -0.05
N ASN A 114 -0.56 -33.46 -0.34
CA ASN A 114 -0.29 -33.96 -1.69
C ASN A 114 -1.48 -33.73 -2.64
N ASP A 115 -2.70 -34.02 -2.18
CA ASP A 115 -3.91 -33.86 -2.99
C ASP A 115 -4.16 -32.39 -3.34
N GLN A 116 -3.82 -31.47 -2.43
CA GLN A 116 -4.04 -30.03 -2.62
C GLN A 116 -2.87 -29.28 -3.26
N GLU A 117 -1.71 -29.93 -3.44
CA GLU A 117 -0.47 -29.31 -3.94
C GLU A 117 -0.71 -28.52 -5.23
N THR A 118 -1.44 -29.08 -6.20
CA THR A 118 -1.61 -28.47 -7.52
C THR A 118 -2.30 -27.12 -7.45
N MET A 119 -3.38 -27.00 -6.66
CA MET A 119 -4.11 -25.74 -6.52
C MET A 119 -3.33 -24.72 -5.71
N VAL A 120 -2.65 -25.14 -4.64
CA VAL A 120 -1.81 -24.25 -3.83
C VAL A 120 -0.62 -23.73 -4.65
N ARG A 121 0.00 -24.59 -5.45
CA ARG A 121 1.07 -24.24 -6.39
C ARG A 121 0.62 -23.20 -7.42
N ALA A 122 -0.62 -23.29 -7.89
CA ALA A 122 -1.18 -22.35 -8.86
C ALA A 122 -1.34 -20.91 -8.32
N CYS A 123 -1.29 -20.71 -7.01
CA CYS A 123 -1.34 -19.39 -6.37
C CYS A 123 -0.03 -18.61 -6.45
N TYR A 124 1.09 -19.25 -6.79
CA TYR A 124 2.40 -18.61 -6.88
C TYR A 124 2.79 -18.30 -8.31
N GLN A 125 3.55 -17.23 -8.50
CA GLN A 125 4.24 -16.94 -9.75
C GLN A 125 5.66 -17.52 -9.74
N ASP A 126 6.02 -18.23 -10.80
CA ASP A 126 7.38 -18.65 -11.18
C ASP A 126 8.33 -19.04 -10.02
N PHE A 127 8.23 -20.28 -9.56
CA PHE A 127 9.12 -20.81 -8.53
C PHE A 127 9.52 -22.26 -8.78
N LYS A 128 10.61 -22.70 -8.15
CA LYS A 128 11.05 -24.09 -8.14
C LYS A 128 11.27 -24.53 -6.70
N ALA A 129 10.38 -25.36 -6.18
CA ALA A 129 10.51 -25.94 -4.84
C ALA A 129 10.48 -27.47 -4.94
N LYS A 130 11.43 -28.10 -4.23
CA LYS A 130 11.41 -29.54 -3.94
C LYS A 130 10.54 -29.78 -2.70
N GLU A 131 9.97 -30.98 -2.57
CA GLU A 131 9.16 -31.37 -1.41
C GLU A 131 8.02 -30.38 -1.07
N PHE A 132 7.35 -29.83 -2.10
CA PHE A 132 6.39 -28.73 -1.93
C PHE A 132 5.24 -29.07 -0.97
N SER A 133 4.67 -30.27 -1.03
CA SER A 133 3.60 -30.72 -0.13
C SER A 133 4.04 -30.71 1.34
N LYS A 134 5.26 -31.18 1.61
CA LYS A 134 5.85 -31.16 2.96
C LYS A 134 6.05 -29.72 3.44
N MET A 135 6.56 -28.86 2.57
CA MET A 135 6.76 -27.44 2.86
C MET A 135 5.42 -26.75 3.23
N ILE A 136 4.39 -26.83 2.37
CA ILE A 136 3.10 -26.19 2.65
C ILE A 136 2.43 -26.76 3.90
N LEU A 137 2.59 -28.06 4.17
CA LEU A 137 2.05 -28.69 5.38
C LEU A 137 2.72 -28.14 6.64
N LEU A 138 4.05 -28.13 6.70
CA LEU A 138 4.80 -27.64 7.86
C LEU A 138 4.58 -26.14 8.09
N ASP A 139 4.57 -25.36 7.01
CA ASP A 139 4.32 -23.92 7.07
C ASP A 139 2.88 -23.62 7.52
N GLY A 140 1.90 -24.38 7.02
CA GLY A 140 0.51 -24.25 7.41
C GLY A 140 0.27 -24.61 8.88
N ILE A 141 0.86 -25.69 9.36
CA ILE A 141 0.81 -26.07 10.79
C ILE A 141 1.47 -25.00 11.65
N PHE A 142 2.61 -24.46 11.22
CA PHE A 142 3.29 -23.39 11.93
C PHE A 142 2.40 -22.14 12.05
N ILE A 143 1.78 -21.69 10.96
CA ILE A 143 0.84 -20.56 10.94
C ILE A 143 -0.36 -20.80 11.87
N ILE A 144 -0.99 -21.97 11.78
CA ILE A 144 -2.11 -22.36 12.64
C ILE A 144 -1.69 -22.31 14.11
N THR A 145 -0.52 -22.86 14.42
CA THR A 145 0.03 -22.88 15.78
C THR A 145 0.34 -21.47 16.27
N LEU A 146 0.85 -20.59 15.40
CA LEU A 146 1.20 -19.21 15.71
C LEU A 146 -0.03 -18.37 16.05
N PHE A 147 -1.13 -18.50 15.31
CA PHE A 147 -2.34 -17.69 15.52
C PHE A 147 -3.35 -18.32 16.48
N LEU A 148 -3.37 -19.63 16.67
CA LEU A 148 -4.35 -20.30 17.53
C LEU A 148 -3.79 -20.70 18.91
N GLN A 149 -2.90 -19.89 19.48
CA GLN A 149 -2.24 -20.19 20.75
C GLN A 149 -3.22 -20.36 21.91
N ASP A 150 -4.32 -19.61 21.90
CA ASP A 150 -5.35 -19.65 22.94
C ASP A 150 -6.37 -20.78 22.73
N ASN A 151 -6.35 -21.46 21.58
CA ASN A 151 -7.26 -22.57 21.32
C ASN A 151 -6.93 -23.75 22.26
N PRO A 152 -7.87 -24.25 23.09
CA PRO A 152 -7.57 -25.27 24.09
C PRO A 152 -6.91 -26.55 23.52
N ARG A 153 -7.25 -26.92 22.28
CA ARG A 153 -6.68 -28.11 21.61
C ARG A 153 -5.26 -27.86 21.09
N LEU A 154 -5.00 -26.66 20.56
CA LEU A 154 -3.70 -26.29 20.02
C LEU A 154 -2.78 -25.63 21.05
N ARG A 155 -3.27 -25.24 22.23
CA ARG A 155 -2.51 -24.55 23.27
C ARG A 155 -1.24 -25.30 23.68
N LYS A 156 -1.31 -26.64 23.73
CA LYS A 156 -0.12 -27.45 24.04
C LYS A 156 0.90 -27.40 22.91
N VAL A 157 0.46 -27.58 21.66
CA VAL A 157 1.30 -27.45 20.45
C VAL A 157 1.93 -26.06 20.36
N ALA A 158 1.12 -25.03 20.62
CA ALA A 158 1.54 -23.64 20.63
C ALA A 158 2.47 -23.29 21.78
N LYS A 159 2.50 -24.05 22.88
CA LYS A 159 3.41 -23.81 24.00
C LYS A 159 4.86 -23.85 23.55
N HIS A 160 5.24 -24.73 22.62
CA HIS A 160 6.62 -24.79 22.15
C HIS A 160 6.99 -23.57 21.31
N VAL A 161 6.10 -23.14 20.41
CA VAL A 161 6.28 -21.90 19.64
C VAL A 161 6.34 -20.71 20.59
N SER A 162 5.36 -20.58 21.48
CA SER A 162 5.26 -19.50 22.47
C SER A 162 6.48 -19.45 23.39
N THR A 163 6.98 -20.58 23.92
CA THR A 163 8.21 -20.61 24.73
C THR A 163 9.42 -20.21 23.91
N THR A 164 9.59 -20.78 22.71
CA THR A 164 10.71 -20.42 21.82
C THR A 164 10.72 -18.90 21.52
N LEU A 165 9.55 -18.31 21.25
CA LEU A 165 9.37 -16.87 21.00
C LEU A 165 9.49 -16.00 22.27
N SER A 166 8.99 -16.47 23.41
CA SER A 166 9.03 -15.74 24.69
C SER A 166 10.44 -15.68 25.26
N ASP A 167 11.18 -16.79 25.16
CA ASP A 167 12.58 -16.87 25.59
C ASP A 167 13.49 -16.01 24.71
N ASN A 168 13.04 -15.66 23.50
CA ASN A 168 13.77 -14.88 22.51
C ASN A 168 12.92 -13.74 21.96
N SER A 169 12.71 -12.69 22.75
CA SER A 169 11.87 -11.53 22.36
C SER A 169 12.25 -10.92 21.01
N TRP A 170 13.54 -10.93 20.63
CA TRP A 170 14.00 -10.46 19.32
C TRP A 170 13.45 -11.33 18.18
N MET A 171 13.41 -12.65 18.36
CA MET A 171 12.90 -13.59 17.36
C MET A 171 11.38 -13.47 17.20
N ALA A 172 10.65 -13.11 18.25
CA ALA A 172 9.22 -12.80 18.13
C ALA A 172 8.98 -11.61 17.18
N SER A 173 9.80 -10.57 17.28
CA SER A 173 9.76 -9.42 16.35
C SER A 173 10.12 -9.84 14.93
N ASP A 174 11.16 -10.66 14.74
CA ASP A 174 11.58 -11.14 13.42
C ASP A 174 10.54 -12.07 12.77
N VAL A 175 9.90 -12.96 13.55
CA VAL A 175 8.79 -13.78 13.04
C VAL A 175 7.61 -12.90 12.65
N LYS A 176 7.25 -11.89 13.46
CA LYS A 176 6.19 -10.94 13.12
C LYS A 176 6.53 -10.17 11.84
N HIS A 177 7.77 -9.69 11.70
CA HIS A 177 8.28 -9.07 10.48
C HIS A 177 8.10 -10.00 9.27
N ASP A 178 8.54 -11.25 9.38
CA ASP A 178 8.49 -12.22 8.29
C ASP A 178 7.06 -12.59 7.87
N MET A 179 6.08 -12.52 8.78
CA MET A 179 4.67 -12.73 8.44
C MET A 179 4.05 -11.55 7.67
N LEU A 180 4.69 -10.36 7.67
CA LEU A 180 4.24 -9.18 6.91
C LEU A 180 4.71 -9.20 5.44
N LEU A 181 5.59 -10.13 5.05
CA LEU A 181 6.24 -10.11 3.74
C LEU A 181 5.38 -10.76 2.67
N VAL A 182 5.12 -10.05 1.56
CA VAL A 182 4.29 -10.57 0.45
C VAL A 182 4.91 -11.80 -0.24
N GLU A 183 6.24 -11.92 -0.21
CA GLU A 183 6.98 -13.07 -0.75
C GLU A 183 6.98 -14.28 0.20
N ASN A 184 6.43 -14.14 1.42
CA ASN A 184 6.56 -15.13 2.49
C ASN A 184 5.17 -15.57 3.01
N GLN A 185 4.33 -16.05 2.11
CA GLN A 185 2.90 -16.28 2.36
C GLN A 185 2.47 -17.68 1.95
N LEU A 186 1.40 -18.17 2.60
CA LEU A 186 0.58 -19.28 2.11
C LEU A 186 -0.82 -18.75 1.74
N PRO A 187 -1.50 -19.35 0.74
CA PRO A 187 -2.88 -19.01 0.44
C PRO A 187 -3.81 -19.33 1.61
N PHE A 188 -4.70 -18.40 1.94
CA PHE A 188 -5.53 -18.51 3.15
C PHE A 188 -6.47 -19.73 3.12
N PHE A 189 -7.05 -20.05 1.97
CA PHE A 189 -7.94 -21.22 1.83
C PHE A 189 -7.26 -22.54 2.21
N PHE A 190 -5.94 -22.66 1.99
CA PHE A 190 -5.19 -23.83 2.40
C PHE A 190 -5.07 -23.91 3.92
N ILE A 191 -4.83 -22.78 4.59
CA ILE A 191 -4.80 -22.69 6.06
C ILE A 191 -6.15 -23.07 6.66
N GLU A 192 -7.25 -22.54 6.11
CA GLU A 192 -8.61 -22.88 6.55
C GLU A 192 -8.90 -24.38 6.41
N SER A 193 -8.60 -24.95 5.24
CA SER A 193 -8.85 -26.37 4.99
C SER A 193 -7.91 -27.30 5.74
N LEU A 194 -6.68 -26.89 6.01
CA LEU A 194 -5.77 -27.64 6.87
C LEU A 194 -6.26 -27.64 8.32
N LEU A 195 -6.77 -26.50 8.80
CA LEU A 195 -7.37 -26.39 10.13
C LEU A 195 -8.58 -27.32 10.30
N GLU A 196 -9.40 -27.49 9.25
CA GLU A 196 -10.49 -28.48 9.22
C GLU A 196 -10.01 -29.93 9.34
N GLN A 197 -8.83 -30.26 8.81
CA GLN A 197 -8.25 -31.61 8.98
C GLN A 197 -7.92 -31.92 10.44
N LEU A 198 -7.79 -30.88 11.28
CA LEU A 198 -7.50 -30.93 12.72
C LEU A 198 -8.78 -30.88 13.57
N ASP A 199 -9.93 -31.22 12.97
CA ASP A 199 -11.26 -31.24 13.59
C ASP A 199 -11.71 -29.90 14.18
N TYR A 200 -11.16 -28.80 13.67
CA TYR A 200 -11.63 -27.46 13.97
C TYR A 200 -12.78 -27.11 13.00
N ARG A 201 -13.89 -26.58 13.53
CA ARG A 201 -15.02 -26.18 12.70
C ARG A 201 -14.82 -24.75 12.19
N PRO A 202 -14.96 -24.50 10.88
CA PRO A 202 -14.87 -23.15 10.32
C PRO A 202 -15.94 -22.22 10.93
N PRO A 203 -15.73 -20.90 10.88
CA PRO A 203 -14.66 -20.19 10.17
C PRO A 203 -13.33 -20.08 10.94
N PHE A 204 -12.25 -19.75 10.22
CA PHE A 204 -10.97 -19.40 10.86
C PHE A 204 -11.16 -18.12 11.72
N PRO A 205 -10.63 -18.06 12.96
CA PRO A 205 -10.83 -16.90 13.83
C PRO A 205 -9.90 -15.76 13.39
N LEU A 206 -10.40 -14.90 12.49
CA LEU A 206 -9.67 -13.75 11.96
C LEU A 206 -9.27 -12.74 13.04
N GLU A 207 -10.00 -12.71 14.16
CA GLU A 207 -9.68 -11.92 15.34
C GLU A 207 -8.31 -12.28 15.92
N ASN A 208 -7.88 -13.54 15.81
CA ASN A 208 -6.57 -13.95 16.28
C ASN A 208 -5.44 -13.39 15.42
N ILE A 209 -5.63 -13.33 14.11
CA ILE A 209 -4.67 -12.69 13.18
C ILE A 209 -4.63 -11.19 13.46
N PHE A 210 -5.80 -10.57 13.62
CA PHE A 210 -5.91 -9.17 14.01
C PHE A 210 -5.11 -8.89 15.28
N ASN A 211 -5.35 -9.66 16.34
CA ASN A 211 -4.68 -9.50 17.63
C ASN A 211 -3.17 -9.67 17.55
N TYR A 212 -2.67 -10.55 16.68
CA TYR A 212 -1.24 -10.73 16.44
C TYR A 212 -0.59 -9.49 15.80
N PHE A 213 -1.32 -8.83 14.89
CA PHE A 213 -0.84 -7.65 14.15
C PHE A 213 -1.32 -6.31 14.74
N LYS A 214 -2.06 -6.29 15.85
CA LYS A 214 -2.66 -5.07 16.41
C LYS A 214 -1.62 -3.96 16.70
N ASP A 215 -0.40 -4.35 17.05
CA ASP A 215 0.68 -3.40 17.37
C ASP A 215 1.50 -2.98 16.14
N VAL A 216 1.13 -3.44 14.94
CA VAL A 216 1.79 -3.09 13.67
C VAL A 216 1.09 -1.87 13.07
N GLY A 217 1.84 -0.77 12.90
CA GLY A 217 1.30 0.47 12.32
C GLY A 217 0.06 1.00 13.06
N ILE A 218 -1.06 1.13 12.34
CA ILE A 218 -2.35 1.56 12.93
C ILE A 218 -3.37 0.42 13.06
N THR A 219 -2.95 -0.83 12.83
CA THR A 219 -3.86 -1.97 12.69
C THR A 219 -4.72 -2.18 13.93
N GLY A 220 -4.18 -1.97 15.14
CA GLY A 220 -4.92 -2.13 16.40
C GLY A 220 -6.11 -1.20 16.59
N ARG A 221 -6.29 -0.23 15.69
CA ARG A 221 -7.47 0.65 15.68
C ARG A 221 -8.54 0.16 14.70
N LEU A 222 -8.39 -0.99 14.06
CA LEU A 222 -9.26 -1.42 12.93
C LEU A 222 -10.05 -2.71 13.23
N GLU A 223 -10.34 -2.98 14.50
CA GLU A 223 -11.12 -4.16 14.96
C GLU A 223 -12.48 -4.26 14.25
N ASP A 224 -13.13 -3.12 14.03
CA ASP A 224 -14.43 -3.00 13.35
C ASP A 224 -14.36 -3.27 11.85
N LYS A 225 -13.16 -3.42 11.28
CA LYS A 225 -12.94 -3.71 9.86
C LYS A 225 -12.52 -5.15 9.58
N ILE A 226 -12.46 -6.01 10.59
CA ILE A 226 -12.17 -7.43 10.37
C ILE A 226 -13.21 -7.98 9.36
N PRO A 227 -12.77 -8.53 8.21
CA PRO A 227 -13.70 -8.95 7.17
C PRO A 227 -14.57 -10.10 7.66
N GLU A 228 -15.82 -10.09 7.22
CA GLU A 228 -16.70 -11.23 7.43
C GLU A 228 -16.21 -12.45 6.64
N ASN A 229 -16.47 -13.65 7.17
CA ASN A 229 -16.00 -14.91 6.60
C ASN A 229 -16.55 -15.23 5.20
N GLU A 230 -17.50 -14.44 4.69
CA GLU A 230 -17.97 -14.55 3.32
C GLU A 230 -16.90 -14.12 2.31
N ASN A 231 -15.96 -13.24 2.65
CA ASN A 231 -14.89 -12.83 1.74
C ASN A 231 -13.53 -12.96 2.43
N PRO A 232 -13.03 -14.21 2.61
CA PRO A 232 -11.77 -14.41 3.27
C PRO A 232 -10.63 -13.75 2.48
N PRO A 233 -9.56 -13.32 3.17
CA PRO A 233 -8.39 -12.76 2.53
C PRO A 233 -7.70 -13.78 1.63
N LEU A 234 -6.94 -13.32 0.64
CA LEU A 234 -6.13 -14.18 -0.23
C LEU A 234 -4.96 -14.84 0.54
N HIS A 235 -4.32 -14.05 1.40
CA HIS A 235 -3.23 -14.41 2.33
C HIS A 235 -3.09 -13.30 3.41
N LEU A 236 -2.12 -13.39 4.32
CA LEU A 236 -2.03 -12.45 5.47
C LEU A 236 -1.80 -11.00 5.05
N VAL A 237 -0.98 -10.74 4.02
CA VAL A 237 -0.80 -9.38 3.51
C VAL A 237 -2.10 -8.81 2.90
N ASP A 238 -2.91 -9.62 2.22
CA ASP A 238 -4.22 -9.18 1.72
C ASP A 238 -5.20 -8.90 2.87
N PHE A 239 -5.16 -9.69 3.95
CA PHE A 239 -5.91 -9.40 5.18
C PHE A 239 -5.59 -7.99 5.72
N LEU A 240 -4.30 -7.67 5.84
CA LEU A 240 -3.87 -6.33 6.28
C LEU A 240 -4.30 -5.24 5.30
N LEU A 241 -4.19 -5.49 3.99
CA LEU A 241 -4.65 -4.54 2.98
C LEU A 241 -6.16 -4.25 3.10
N ILE A 242 -6.98 -5.28 3.31
CA ILE A 242 -8.43 -5.14 3.51
C ILE A 242 -8.73 -4.23 4.71
N LEU A 243 -8.04 -4.42 5.85
CA LEU A 243 -8.24 -3.56 7.04
C LEU A 243 -7.99 -2.09 6.74
N HIS A 244 -6.99 -1.77 5.92
CA HIS A 244 -6.63 -0.38 5.59
C HIS A 244 -7.42 0.22 4.42
N THR A 245 -8.31 -0.55 3.80
CA THR A 245 -9.08 -0.15 2.62
C THR A 245 -10.45 0.45 3.03
N PRO A 246 -11.06 1.35 2.22
CA PRO A 246 -12.39 1.89 2.52
C PRO A 246 -13.49 0.82 2.38
N ALA A 247 -14.47 0.82 3.29
CA ALA A 247 -15.56 -0.16 3.30
C ALA A 247 -16.37 -0.17 1.99
N SER A 248 -16.56 1.00 1.36
CA SER A 248 -17.31 1.18 0.10
C SER A 248 -16.67 0.53 -1.14
N SER A 249 -15.50 -0.08 -1.01
CA SER A 249 -14.77 -0.73 -2.11
C SER A 249 -14.76 -2.26 -2.02
N VAL A 250 -15.33 -2.82 -0.95
CA VAL A 250 -15.61 -4.26 -0.87
C VAL A 250 -16.87 -4.50 -1.70
N PRO A 251 -16.83 -5.35 -2.75
CA PRO A 251 -18.04 -5.67 -3.51
C PRO A 251 -19.10 -6.23 -2.57
N GLU A 252 -20.27 -5.59 -2.49
CA GLU A 252 -21.36 -6.12 -1.67
C GLU A 252 -21.74 -7.54 -2.11
N PRO A 253 -22.08 -8.44 -1.17
CA PRO A 253 -22.68 -9.72 -1.51
C PRO A 253 -24.08 -9.46 -2.09
N GLY A 254 -24.21 -9.59 -3.41
CA GLY A 254 -25.52 -9.74 -4.06
C GLY A 254 -26.19 -8.44 -4.51
N GLN A 255 -25.78 -7.92 -5.67
CA GLN A 255 -26.69 -7.37 -6.68
C GLN A 255 -26.19 -7.70 -8.09
N SER A 256 -26.03 -8.99 -8.39
CA SER A 256 -26.21 -9.44 -9.77
C SER A 256 -27.70 -9.64 -10.00
N ARG A 257 -28.30 -8.83 -10.88
CA ARG A 257 -29.62 -9.10 -11.47
C ARG A 257 -29.63 -10.35 -12.38
N ASP A 258 -28.58 -11.16 -12.36
CA ASP A 258 -28.44 -12.40 -13.14
C ASP A 258 -28.05 -13.60 -12.27
N GLU A 259 -28.51 -13.68 -11.01
CA GLU A 259 -28.67 -15.01 -10.37
C GLU A 259 -29.98 -15.64 -10.87
N GLN A 260 -30.00 -16.02 -12.15
CA GLN A 260 -30.84 -17.13 -12.55
C GLN A 260 -30.16 -18.40 -12.06
N SER A 261 -30.80 -19.07 -11.11
CA SER A 261 -30.61 -20.50 -10.88
C SER A 261 -30.51 -21.20 -12.25
N PRO A 262 -29.43 -21.93 -12.56
CA PRO A 262 -29.28 -22.48 -13.90
C PRO A 262 -30.43 -23.45 -14.16
N SER A 263 -31.11 -23.25 -15.29
CA SER A 263 -32.08 -24.20 -15.78
C SER A 263 -31.40 -25.57 -15.92
N PRO A 264 -32.11 -26.71 -15.71
CA PRO A 264 -31.51 -28.06 -15.80
C PRO A 264 -30.93 -28.41 -17.18
N THR A 265 -31.04 -27.51 -18.15
CA THR A 265 -30.63 -27.68 -19.55
C THR A 265 -29.32 -26.98 -19.91
N ASP A 266 -28.76 -26.11 -19.06
CA ASP A 266 -27.41 -25.53 -19.26
C ASP A 266 -26.33 -26.31 -18.50
N MET A 267 -26.22 -27.61 -18.81
CA MET A 267 -25.08 -28.44 -18.42
C MET A 267 -23.88 -28.09 -19.30
N ASN A 268 -23.11 -27.09 -18.90
CA ASN A 268 -21.82 -26.76 -19.50
C ASN A 268 -20.85 -27.96 -19.30
N PRO A 269 -20.30 -28.61 -20.34
CA PRO A 269 -19.54 -29.86 -20.22
C PRO A 269 -18.12 -29.72 -19.62
N GLY A 270 -17.84 -28.67 -18.85
CA GLY A 270 -16.48 -28.27 -18.47
C GLY A 270 -16.26 -27.87 -17.01
N ARG A 271 -17.09 -28.29 -16.04
CA ARG A 271 -16.70 -28.17 -14.63
C ARG A 271 -15.47 -29.04 -14.38
N SER A 272 -14.35 -28.45 -13.94
CA SER A 272 -13.20 -29.24 -13.49
C SER A 272 -13.66 -30.19 -12.39
N ARG A 273 -13.08 -31.40 -12.34
CA ARG A 273 -13.26 -32.36 -11.24
C ARG A 273 -12.99 -31.70 -9.87
N ASP A 274 -12.15 -30.67 -9.86
CA ASP A 274 -11.73 -29.88 -8.70
C ASP A 274 -12.86 -29.05 -8.07
N ASP A 275 -13.76 -28.45 -8.87
CA ASP A 275 -14.86 -27.58 -8.40
C ASP A 275 -15.95 -28.34 -7.61
N GLN A 276 -15.89 -29.68 -7.63
CA GLN A 276 -16.83 -30.53 -6.90
C GLN A 276 -16.47 -30.63 -5.39
N THR A 277 -15.20 -30.40 -5.04
CA THR A 277 -14.73 -30.44 -3.64
C THR A 277 -14.96 -29.11 -2.93
N LEU A 278 -15.10 -29.14 -1.59
CA LEU A 278 -15.16 -27.89 -0.79
C LEU A 278 -13.90 -27.04 -0.97
N PHE A 279 -12.74 -27.70 -1.04
CA PHE A 279 -11.44 -27.06 -1.26
C PHE A 279 -11.36 -26.33 -2.59
N GLY A 280 -11.74 -27.00 -3.69
CA GLY A 280 -11.78 -26.38 -5.01
C GLY A 280 -12.77 -25.21 -5.09
N ARG A 281 -13.92 -25.29 -4.41
CA ARG A 281 -14.84 -24.14 -4.30
C ARG A 281 -14.20 -22.94 -3.62
N ARG A 282 -13.42 -23.14 -2.53
CA ARG A 282 -12.69 -22.05 -1.87
C ARG A 282 -11.63 -21.44 -2.78
N TYR A 283 -10.85 -22.28 -3.46
CA TYR A 283 -9.85 -21.83 -4.43
C TYR A 283 -10.49 -20.99 -5.55
N SER A 284 -11.55 -21.51 -6.18
CA SER A 284 -12.27 -20.81 -7.26
C SER A 284 -12.89 -19.49 -6.78
N ARG A 285 -13.42 -19.44 -5.55
CA ARG A 285 -13.93 -18.20 -4.93
C ARG A 285 -12.83 -17.14 -4.81
N LEU A 286 -11.70 -17.49 -4.19
CA LEU A 286 -10.58 -16.55 -4.01
C LEU A 286 -9.98 -16.09 -5.35
N LEU A 287 -9.85 -17.00 -6.31
CA LEU A 287 -9.38 -16.68 -7.65
C LEU A 287 -10.30 -15.67 -8.36
N ASN A 288 -11.62 -15.83 -8.20
CA ASN A 288 -12.60 -14.89 -8.74
C ASN A 288 -12.53 -13.52 -8.03
N LEU A 289 -12.34 -13.49 -6.71
CA LEU A 289 -12.12 -12.25 -5.96
C LEU A 289 -10.88 -11.51 -6.45
N TYR A 290 -9.74 -12.21 -6.59
CA TYR A 290 -8.51 -11.62 -7.12
C TYR A 290 -8.73 -11.06 -8.52
N ARG A 291 -9.32 -11.83 -9.43
CA ARG A 291 -9.63 -11.37 -10.81
C ARG A 291 -10.47 -10.10 -10.83
N ARG A 292 -11.51 -10.02 -9.99
CA ARG A 292 -12.35 -8.82 -9.87
C ARG A 292 -11.53 -7.61 -9.42
N ARG A 293 -10.66 -7.76 -8.41
CA ARG A 293 -9.82 -6.66 -7.91
C ARG A 293 -8.73 -6.23 -8.89
N THR A 294 -8.25 -7.12 -9.76
CA THR A 294 -7.24 -6.80 -10.79
C THR A 294 -7.81 -6.26 -12.10
N SER A 295 -9.12 -6.44 -12.34
CA SER A 295 -9.75 -6.02 -13.60
C SER A 295 -10.01 -4.51 -13.60
N ILE A 296 -9.70 -3.85 -14.72
CA ILE A 296 -10.06 -2.44 -14.93
C ILE A 296 -11.57 -2.37 -15.20
N PRO A 297 -12.36 -1.56 -14.45
CA PRO A 297 -13.77 -1.35 -14.75
C PRO A 297 -13.92 -0.79 -16.18
N ALA A 298 -14.86 -1.34 -16.96
CA ALA A 298 -15.06 -0.97 -18.36
C ALA A 298 -15.48 0.51 -18.55
N ASP A 299 -15.94 1.16 -17.49
CA ASP A 299 -16.64 2.46 -17.53
C ASP A 299 -15.78 3.64 -17.07
N VAL A 300 -14.46 3.48 -16.90
CA VAL A 300 -13.59 4.61 -16.50
C VAL A 300 -13.30 5.49 -17.71
N GLU A 301 -14.15 6.50 -17.92
CA GLU A 301 -13.83 7.58 -18.86
C GLU A 301 -12.51 8.27 -18.43
N PRO A 302 -11.59 8.54 -19.38
CA PRO A 302 -10.35 9.23 -19.06
C PRO A 302 -10.66 10.65 -18.56
N MET A 303 -10.43 10.88 -17.27
CA MET A 303 -10.58 12.20 -16.66
C MET A 303 -9.73 13.22 -17.42
N GLN A 304 -10.35 14.33 -17.82
CA GLN A 304 -9.68 15.40 -18.57
C GLN A 304 -8.44 15.90 -17.83
N SER A 305 -7.31 15.97 -18.54
CA SER A 305 -5.99 16.31 -18.01
C SER A 305 -5.91 17.77 -17.54
N HIS A 306 -6.55 18.08 -16.42
CA HIS A 306 -6.17 19.26 -15.66
C HIS A 306 -4.78 19.01 -15.06
N LYS A 307 -3.96 20.05 -14.98
CA LYS A 307 -2.57 19.97 -14.47
C LYS A 307 -2.60 19.72 -12.96
N PHE A 308 -2.86 18.48 -12.55
CA PHE A 308 -2.89 18.05 -11.15
C PHE A 308 -1.54 18.34 -10.48
N GLN A 309 -1.60 18.88 -9.27
CA GLN A 309 -0.43 19.17 -8.43
C GLN A 309 -0.60 18.44 -7.10
N PHE A 310 0.45 17.74 -6.66
CA PHE A 310 0.51 17.16 -5.33
C PHE A 310 0.53 18.25 -4.25
N THR A 311 0.26 17.87 -3.01
CA THR A 311 0.30 18.80 -1.87
C THR A 311 1.71 19.38 -1.66
N LYS A 312 1.77 20.55 -1.03
CA LYS A 312 2.99 21.16 -0.50
C LYS A 312 3.35 20.55 0.86
N SER A 313 4.59 20.80 1.31
CA SER A 313 5.08 20.35 2.62
C SER A 313 4.29 20.98 3.77
N THR A 314 4.33 20.32 4.93
CA THR A 314 3.71 20.82 6.17
C THR A 314 4.18 22.24 6.49
N SER A 315 5.48 22.51 6.35
CA SER A 315 6.06 23.83 6.60
C SER A 315 5.54 24.91 5.64
N GLU A 316 5.43 24.61 4.35
CA GLU A 316 4.90 25.54 3.36
C GLU A 316 3.40 25.80 3.56
N LEU A 317 2.63 24.74 3.80
CA LEU A 317 1.20 24.85 4.08
C LEU A 317 0.95 25.68 5.34
N ARG A 318 1.76 25.48 6.39
CA ARG A 318 1.69 26.28 7.61
C ARG A 318 2.01 27.76 7.35
N GLN A 319 2.98 28.06 6.47
CA GLN A 319 3.28 29.43 6.06
C GLN A 319 2.11 30.05 5.28
N ALA A 320 1.42 29.25 4.48
CA ALA A 320 0.21 29.66 3.77
C ALA A 320 -1.04 29.80 4.67
N GLY A 321 -0.95 29.44 5.95
CA GLY A 321 -2.04 29.59 6.91
C GLY A 321 -2.87 28.34 7.18
N VAL A 322 -2.45 27.19 6.67
CA VAL A 322 -3.08 25.90 7.00
C VAL A 322 -2.79 25.53 8.45
N CYS A 323 -3.84 25.20 9.19
CA CYS A 323 -3.78 24.66 10.54
C CYS A 323 -3.92 23.14 10.48
N PHE A 324 -3.16 22.44 11.31
CA PHE A 324 -3.13 20.98 11.37
C PHE A 324 -3.84 20.51 12.64
N ASP A 325 -4.80 19.61 12.49
CA ASP A 325 -5.56 19.05 13.60
C ASP A 325 -5.64 17.52 13.48
N THR A 326 -5.58 16.82 14.61
CA THR A 326 -5.78 15.37 14.63
C THR A 326 -7.26 15.02 14.56
N LEU A 327 -7.61 14.01 13.77
CA LEU A 327 -8.93 13.42 13.68
C LEU A 327 -9.06 12.24 14.65
N SER A 328 -10.19 12.13 15.35
CA SER A 328 -10.47 11.01 16.25
C SER A 328 -10.70 9.67 15.53
N SER A 329 -10.82 9.69 14.20
CA SER A 329 -11.00 8.49 13.40
C SER A 329 -9.81 7.55 13.49
N LYS A 330 -10.13 6.26 13.34
CA LYS A 330 -9.18 5.17 13.32
C LYS A 330 -8.68 4.84 11.90
N GLU A 331 -9.35 5.36 10.86
CA GLU A 331 -9.11 4.99 9.47
C GLU A 331 -8.06 5.89 8.81
N LEU A 332 -6.96 5.28 8.34
CA LEU A 332 -5.82 5.97 7.72
C LEU A 332 -6.22 6.98 6.62
N LEU A 333 -7.19 6.58 5.80
CA LEU A 333 -7.57 7.29 4.58
C LEU A 333 -8.50 8.47 4.83
N LYS A 334 -9.00 8.65 6.06
CA LYS A 334 -9.97 9.70 6.39
C LYS A 334 -9.28 11.05 6.61
N VAL A 335 -8.93 11.70 5.51
CA VAL A 335 -8.35 13.04 5.48
C VAL A 335 -9.40 14.04 5.04
N SER A 336 -9.48 15.20 5.69
CA SER A 336 -10.37 16.28 5.25
C SER A 336 -9.72 17.65 5.40
N PHE A 337 -10.01 18.53 4.45
CA PHE A 337 -9.57 19.91 4.49
C PHE A 337 -10.77 20.85 4.40
N ASN A 338 -10.86 21.81 5.32
CA ASN A 338 -11.89 22.83 5.30
C ASN A 338 -11.32 24.14 4.73
N LYS A 339 -11.69 24.47 3.49
CA LYS A 339 -11.23 25.70 2.79
C LYS A 339 -11.57 26.99 3.54
N ILE A 340 -12.68 27.02 4.29
CA ILE A 340 -13.14 28.22 4.99
C ILE A 340 -12.28 28.48 6.23
N THR A 341 -12.03 27.44 7.01
CA THR A 341 -11.25 27.56 8.26
C THR A 341 -9.75 27.40 8.05
N GLY A 342 -9.32 26.82 6.92
CA GLY A 342 -7.93 26.45 6.66
C GLY A 342 -7.46 25.25 7.49
N GLN A 343 -8.37 24.43 8.01
CA GLN A 343 -8.01 23.29 8.86
C GLN A 343 -7.88 22.00 8.04
N LEU A 344 -6.70 21.40 8.09
CA LEU A 344 -6.40 20.06 7.57
C LEU A 344 -6.44 19.06 8.72
N LYS A 345 -7.34 18.07 8.62
CA LYS A 345 -7.53 17.03 9.62
C LYS A 345 -7.05 15.68 9.09
N LEU A 346 -6.18 15.04 9.86
CA LEU A 346 -5.67 13.69 9.57
C LEU A 346 -5.83 12.77 10.79
N PRO A 347 -6.06 11.46 10.59
CA PRO A 347 -5.97 10.48 11.65
C PRO A 347 -4.54 10.42 12.19
N GLN A 348 -4.39 10.13 13.49
CA GLN A 348 -3.08 9.89 14.09
C GLN A 348 -2.45 8.61 13.53
N LEU A 349 -1.19 8.72 13.11
CA LEU A 349 -0.32 7.65 12.64
C LEU A 349 0.80 7.39 13.65
N THR A 350 0.86 6.19 14.22
CA THR A 350 2.00 5.75 15.04
C THR A 350 3.07 5.18 14.13
N VAL A 351 4.28 5.74 14.22
CA VAL A 351 5.43 5.34 13.40
C VAL A 351 6.41 4.54 14.26
N THR A 352 6.61 3.28 13.90
CA THR A 352 7.44 2.27 14.58
C THR A 352 8.43 1.66 13.58
N ASP A 353 9.31 0.78 14.07
CA ASP A 353 10.23 -0.03 13.26
C ASP A 353 9.50 -0.90 12.20
N THR A 354 8.31 -1.41 12.52
CA THR A 354 7.51 -2.24 11.59
C THR A 354 6.76 -1.45 10.53
N THR A 355 6.63 -0.12 10.69
CA THR A 355 5.80 0.73 9.82
C THR A 355 6.29 0.71 8.37
N GLU A 356 7.60 0.72 8.16
CA GLU A 356 8.18 0.70 6.82
C GLU A 356 7.91 -0.64 6.12
N THR A 357 8.18 -1.77 6.80
CA THR A 357 7.92 -3.12 6.27
C THR A 357 6.45 -3.30 5.91
N LEU A 358 5.53 -2.85 6.77
CA LEU A 358 4.09 -2.89 6.49
C LEU A 358 3.77 -2.17 5.18
N PHE A 359 4.12 -0.90 5.05
CA PHE A 359 3.74 -0.11 3.88
C PHE A 359 4.41 -0.59 2.59
N ARG A 360 5.68 -1.03 2.64
CA ARG A 360 6.35 -1.59 1.44
C ARG A 360 5.65 -2.84 0.93
N ASN A 361 5.25 -3.74 1.82
CA ASN A 361 4.57 -4.97 1.44
C ASN A 361 3.12 -4.74 1.01
N LEU A 362 2.41 -3.82 1.66
CA LEU A 362 1.07 -3.40 1.22
C LEU A 362 1.12 -2.74 -0.16
N ILE A 363 2.06 -1.81 -0.40
CA ILE A 363 2.24 -1.16 -1.71
C ILE A 363 2.58 -2.20 -2.76
N ALA A 364 3.54 -3.10 -2.48
CA ALA A 364 3.97 -4.14 -3.41
C ALA A 364 2.80 -5.04 -3.82
N PHE A 365 1.97 -5.46 -2.86
CA PHE A 365 0.78 -6.26 -3.14
C PHE A 365 -0.32 -5.46 -3.86
N GLU A 366 -0.52 -4.20 -3.46
CA GLU A 366 -1.48 -3.29 -4.09
C GLU A 366 -1.10 -2.99 -5.55
N GLN A 367 0.18 -3.10 -5.96
CA GLN A 367 0.62 -2.89 -7.35
C GLN A 367 -0.07 -3.83 -8.35
N SER A 368 -0.49 -5.04 -7.96
CA SER A 368 -1.26 -5.93 -8.84
C SER A 368 -2.76 -5.61 -8.90
N GLN A 369 -3.29 -4.80 -7.97
CA GLN A 369 -4.72 -4.48 -7.85
C GLN A 369 -5.11 -3.27 -8.71
N HIS A 370 -6.40 -3.07 -9.00
CA HIS A 370 -6.86 -1.85 -9.68
C HIS A 370 -6.79 -0.62 -8.75
N GLN A 371 -7.30 -0.76 -7.52
CA GLN A 371 -7.34 0.33 -6.55
C GLN A 371 -5.99 0.51 -5.85
N LYS A 372 -5.55 1.77 -5.69
CA LYS A 372 -4.23 2.16 -5.17
C LYS A 372 -4.31 3.07 -3.95
N TYR A 373 -5.07 2.68 -2.93
CA TYR A 373 -5.37 3.52 -1.77
C TYR A 373 -4.15 3.75 -0.88
N ILE A 374 -3.39 2.69 -0.56
CA ILE A 374 -2.20 2.77 0.30
C ILE A 374 -1.09 3.54 -0.41
N ALA A 375 -0.85 3.25 -1.68
CA ALA A 375 0.03 4.02 -2.55
C ALA A 375 -0.34 5.51 -2.57
N SER A 376 -1.64 5.83 -2.73
CA SER A 376 -2.11 7.22 -2.71
C SER A 376 -1.88 7.89 -1.35
N TYR A 377 -2.08 7.15 -0.26
CA TYR A 377 -1.80 7.66 1.08
C TYR A 377 -0.33 7.96 1.30
N ILE A 378 0.56 7.06 0.90
CA ILE A 378 2.00 7.26 1.03
C ILE A 378 2.48 8.45 0.18
N ILE A 379 1.99 8.61 -1.04
CA ILE A 379 2.27 9.80 -1.86
C ILE A 379 1.78 11.08 -1.17
N PHE A 380 0.60 11.05 -0.54
CA PHE A 380 0.05 12.22 0.15
C PHE A 380 0.88 12.60 1.38
N ILE A 381 1.23 11.63 2.23
CA ILE A 381 2.04 11.84 3.43
C ILE A 381 3.47 12.26 3.10
N ASP A 382 4.10 11.64 2.09
CA ASP A 382 5.40 12.07 1.56
C ASP A 382 5.36 13.56 1.17
N GLY A 383 4.34 13.99 0.44
CA GLY A 383 4.17 15.40 0.08
C GLY A 383 4.04 16.34 1.29
N LEU A 384 3.54 15.85 2.43
CA LEU A 384 3.48 16.62 3.68
C LEU A 384 4.80 16.59 4.47
N ILE A 385 5.61 15.53 4.33
CA ILE A 385 6.81 15.25 5.12
C ILE A 385 8.04 15.26 4.24
N ASN A 386 8.65 16.43 4.03
CA ASN A 386 9.91 16.53 3.30
C ASN A 386 11.12 16.55 4.25
N THR A 387 10.97 17.15 5.44
CA THR A 387 12.06 17.42 6.39
C THR A 387 11.70 16.99 7.82
N ASP A 388 12.71 16.87 8.69
CA ASP A 388 12.52 16.65 10.14
C ASP A 388 11.65 17.74 10.80
N MET A 389 11.70 18.96 10.27
CA MET A 389 10.86 20.08 10.70
C MET A 389 9.39 19.84 10.39
N ASP A 390 9.06 19.23 9.25
CA ASP A 390 7.69 18.85 8.91
C ASP A 390 7.18 17.79 9.89
N VAL A 391 7.98 16.75 10.15
CA VAL A 391 7.66 15.72 11.16
C VAL A 391 7.44 16.37 12.52
N LYS A 392 8.33 17.26 12.96
CA LYS A 392 8.22 17.97 14.25
C LYS A 392 6.90 18.73 14.35
N LEU A 393 6.43 19.34 13.27
CA LEU A 393 5.14 20.04 13.24
C LEU A 393 3.97 19.06 13.35
N LEU A 394 3.99 17.95 12.63
CA LEU A 394 2.92 16.95 12.69
C LEU A 394 2.87 16.24 14.04
N VAL A 395 4.03 15.95 14.64
CA VAL A 395 4.14 15.42 16.02
C VAL A 395 3.53 16.41 17.02
N LYS A 396 3.85 17.70 16.89
CA LYS A 396 3.30 18.74 17.77
C LYS A 396 1.77 18.80 17.73
N HIS A 397 1.14 18.50 16.59
CA HIS A 397 -0.32 18.51 16.43
C HIS A 397 -0.96 17.13 16.67
N GLY A 398 -0.18 16.13 17.09
CA GLY A 398 -0.65 14.78 17.41
C GLY A 398 -0.93 13.89 16.20
N ILE A 399 -0.64 14.35 14.98
CA ILE A 399 -0.89 13.61 13.74
C ILE A 399 0.12 12.47 13.58
N ILE A 400 1.36 12.67 14.00
CA ILE A 400 2.38 11.62 14.04
C ILE A 400 2.73 11.33 15.50
N ASP A 401 2.64 10.07 15.89
CA ASP A 401 3.23 9.56 17.13
C ASP A 401 4.54 8.85 16.78
N ASN A 402 5.66 9.56 16.97
CA ASN A 402 6.99 9.07 16.60
C ASN A 402 7.55 8.12 17.69
N LYS A 403 7.58 6.82 17.40
CA LYS A 403 8.23 5.78 18.23
C LYS A 403 9.61 5.36 17.71
N LEU A 404 10.09 5.92 16.60
CA LEU A 404 11.46 5.74 16.09
C LEU A 404 12.49 6.60 16.85
N GLY A 405 12.03 7.57 17.63
CA GLY A 405 12.87 8.46 18.42
C GLY A 405 13.28 9.72 17.67
N GLU A 406 13.91 9.58 16.50
CA GLU A 406 14.39 10.73 15.71
C GLU A 406 13.40 11.14 14.61
N ASN A 407 13.15 12.44 14.48
CA ASN A 407 12.26 12.97 13.43
C ASN A 407 12.84 12.82 12.03
N GLN A 408 14.17 12.85 11.90
CA GLN A 408 14.85 12.68 10.62
C GLN A 408 14.62 11.26 10.07
N LEU A 409 14.67 10.23 10.91
CA LEU A 409 14.39 8.85 10.51
C LEU A 409 12.97 8.69 9.95
N VAL A 410 11.98 9.37 10.55
CA VAL A 410 10.60 9.37 10.03
C VAL A 410 10.51 10.04 8.67
N ALA A 411 11.17 11.20 8.49
CA ALA A 411 11.19 11.90 7.20
C ALA A 411 11.86 11.05 6.12
N ASP A 412 13.03 10.47 6.41
CA ASP A 412 13.76 9.61 5.49
C ASP A 412 12.96 8.36 5.12
N MET A 413 12.25 7.75 6.07
CA MET A 413 11.38 6.60 5.83
C MET A 413 10.30 6.93 4.78
N PHE A 414 9.50 7.98 4.97
CA PHE A 414 8.43 8.34 4.03
C PHE A 414 8.96 8.77 2.66
N ASN A 415 10.03 9.58 2.65
CA ASN A 415 10.72 9.97 1.42
C ASN A 415 11.26 8.78 0.62
N ASN A 416 11.64 7.70 1.29
CA ASN A 416 12.10 6.46 0.64
C ASN A 416 10.96 5.54 0.22
N LEU A 417 9.84 5.49 0.96
CA LEU A 417 8.65 4.73 0.58
C LEU A 417 8.06 5.24 -0.74
N HIS A 418 8.06 6.56 -0.96
CA HIS A 418 7.57 7.17 -2.19
C HIS A 418 8.32 6.76 -3.46
N LYS A 419 9.62 6.45 -3.36
CA LYS A 419 10.43 6.01 -4.52
C LYS A 419 9.89 4.73 -5.16
N GLU A 420 9.10 3.96 -4.42
CA GLU A 420 8.50 2.69 -4.86
C GLU A 420 7.09 2.85 -5.42
N VAL A 421 6.48 4.04 -5.38
CA VAL A 421 5.08 4.20 -5.78
C VAL A 421 4.96 4.71 -7.22
N ILE A 422 4.25 3.98 -8.08
CA ILE A 422 3.88 4.46 -9.41
C ILE A 422 2.87 5.60 -9.26
N LYS A 423 3.27 6.80 -9.70
CA LYS A 423 2.42 8.01 -9.66
C LYS A 423 1.40 8.00 -10.80
N ASP A 424 0.38 7.15 -10.71
CA ASP A 424 -0.77 7.30 -11.59
C ASP A 424 -1.60 8.51 -11.14
N ARG A 425 -1.56 9.57 -11.94
CA ARG A 425 -2.29 10.81 -11.67
C ARG A 425 -3.79 10.68 -11.92
N ARG A 426 -4.23 9.65 -12.64
CA ARG A 426 -5.63 9.50 -13.07
C ARG A 426 -6.51 8.92 -11.97
N HIS A 427 -5.92 8.19 -11.02
CA HIS A 427 -6.65 7.45 -9.98
C HIS A 427 -6.13 7.77 -8.56
N PHE A 428 -5.63 8.99 -8.36
CA PHE A 428 -5.07 9.40 -7.07
C PHE A 428 -6.18 9.74 -6.06
N TYR A 429 -6.27 8.95 -4.97
CA TYR A 429 -7.38 9.03 -4.01
C TYR A 429 -7.51 10.39 -3.32
N PHE A 430 -6.40 11.11 -3.08
CA PHE A 430 -6.39 12.40 -2.39
C PHE A 430 -6.34 13.60 -3.36
N ALA A 431 -6.78 13.43 -4.61
CA ALA A 431 -6.70 14.48 -5.63
C ALA A 431 -7.46 15.75 -5.20
N ASP A 432 -8.69 15.60 -4.72
CA ASP A 432 -9.52 16.73 -4.31
C ASP A 432 -8.92 17.48 -3.12
N VAL A 433 -8.46 16.74 -2.10
CA VAL A 433 -7.78 17.35 -0.93
C VAL A 433 -6.53 18.12 -1.36
N CYS A 434 -5.72 17.57 -2.27
CA CYS A 434 -4.53 18.24 -2.77
C CYS A 434 -4.88 19.50 -3.60
N ASN A 435 -5.90 19.43 -4.45
CA ASN A 435 -6.37 20.57 -5.21
C ASN A 435 -6.82 21.70 -4.28
N ASP A 436 -7.60 21.36 -3.26
CA ASP A 436 -8.12 22.30 -2.29
C ASP A 436 -7.02 22.97 -1.46
N LEU A 437 -6.02 22.21 -1.00
CA LEU A 437 -4.84 22.74 -0.30
C LEU A 437 -4.03 23.67 -1.19
N ASN A 438 -3.84 23.29 -2.46
CA ASN A 438 -3.07 24.05 -3.43
C ASN A 438 -3.77 25.35 -3.84
N GLU A 439 -5.09 25.33 -3.99
CA GLU A 439 -5.91 26.51 -4.23
C GLU A 439 -5.85 27.47 -3.05
N TYR A 440 -6.11 26.97 -1.84
CA TYR A 440 -6.03 27.77 -0.60
C TYR A 440 -4.66 28.43 -0.43
N SER A 441 -3.59 27.70 -0.75
CA SER A 441 -2.23 28.20 -0.58
C SER A 441 -1.82 29.28 -1.60
N LYS A 442 -2.55 29.42 -2.71
CA LYS A 442 -2.30 30.43 -3.75
C LYS A 442 -3.07 31.73 -3.50
N ASP A 443 -4.13 31.70 -2.70
CA ASP A 443 -4.99 32.85 -2.48
C ASP A 443 -4.34 33.88 -1.53
N PHE A 444 -4.15 35.10 -2.06
CA PHE A 444 -3.61 36.25 -1.34
C PHE A 444 -4.46 36.62 -0.11
N PHE A 445 -5.79 36.47 -0.19
CA PHE A 445 -6.69 36.84 0.90
C PHE A 445 -6.54 35.91 2.10
N HIS A 446 -6.28 34.62 1.86
CA HIS A 446 -6.02 33.63 2.91
C HIS A 446 -4.64 33.82 3.55
N GLN A 447 -3.61 34.13 2.75
CA GLN A 447 -2.28 34.48 3.28
C GLN A 447 -2.33 35.76 4.15
N PHE A 448 -3.11 36.77 3.74
CA PHE A 448 -3.34 37.97 4.54
C PHE A 448 -4.09 37.66 5.84
N ARG A 449 -5.19 36.89 5.78
CA ARG A 449 -5.95 36.49 6.97
C ARG A 449 -5.11 35.68 7.96
N SER A 450 -4.32 34.72 7.49
CA SER A 450 -3.35 33.97 8.30
C SER A 450 -2.34 34.90 8.99
N SER A 451 -1.79 35.85 8.23
CA SER A 451 -0.90 36.87 8.76
C SER A 451 -1.57 37.72 9.83
N CYS A 452 -2.82 38.15 9.63
CA CYS A 452 -3.60 38.87 10.64
C CYS A 452 -3.83 38.04 11.91
N PHE A 453 -4.15 36.73 11.80
CA PHE A 453 -4.28 35.85 12.96
C PHE A 453 -2.95 35.68 13.72
N LYS A 454 -1.84 35.53 12.99
CA LYS A 454 -0.48 35.47 13.56
C LYS A 454 -0.11 36.76 14.30
N TRP A 455 -0.36 37.92 13.69
CA TRP A 455 -0.15 39.21 14.32
C TRP A 455 -1.04 39.42 15.54
N LYS A 456 -2.32 38.99 15.49
CA LYS A 456 -3.24 39.03 16.64
C LYS A 456 -2.72 38.19 17.82
N LEU A 457 -2.19 36.99 17.57
CA LEU A 457 -1.59 36.15 18.61
C LEU A 457 -0.32 36.78 19.21
N ILE A 458 0.56 37.37 18.38
CA ILE A 458 1.75 38.08 18.85
C ILE A 458 1.35 39.31 19.68
N LEU A 459 0.38 40.09 19.20
CA LEU A 459 -0.15 41.25 19.93
C LEU A 459 -0.68 40.83 21.30
N ARG A 460 -1.49 39.76 21.34
CA ARG A 460 -2.02 39.24 22.59
C ARG A 460 -0.93 38.78 23.54
N ASN A 461 -0.01 37.93 23.08
CA ASN A 461 0.97 37.30 23.95
C ASN A 461 2.09 38.25 24.41
N LYS A 462 2.50 39.22 23.59
CA LYS A 462 3.61 40.14 23.92
C LYS A 462 3.14 41.47 24.51
N TYR A 463 2.05 42.03 24.00
CA TYR A 463 1.61 43.38 24.38
C TYR A 463 0.46 43.36 25.37
N PHE A 464 -0.55 42.50 25.18
CA PHE A 464 -1.72 42.47 26.07
C PHE A 464 -1.58 41.59 27.32
N ASN A 465 -0.51 40.80 27.44
CA ASN A 465 -0.19 40.08 28.69
C ASN A 465 0.58 40.95 29.71
N ASN A 466 1.18 42.06 29.28
CA ASN A 466 1.86 43.01 30.17
C ASN A 466 1.02 44.31 30.23
N PRO A 467 0.48 44.70 31.39
CA PRO A 467 -0.39 45.87 31.50
C PRO A 467 0.28 47.16 31.02
N TRP A 468 1.60 47.32 31.23
CA TRP A 468 2.33 48.50 30.76
C TRP A 468 2.47 48.53 29.24
N SER A 469 2.82 47.40 28.63
CA SER A 469 2.91 47.28 27.17
C SER A 469 1.55 47.49 26.48
N ALA A 470 0.46 47.06 27.12
CA ALA A 470 -0.90 47.28 26.64
C ALA A 470 -1.28 48.77 26.66
N ILE A 471 -1.00 49.47 27.76
CA ILE A 471 -1.25 50.92 27.88
C ILE A 471 -0.43 51.69 26.84
N SER A 472 0.86 51.39 26.69
CA SER A 472 1.73 52.03 25.69
C SER A 472 1.21 51.80 24.25
N PHE A 473 0.73 50.60 23.94
CA PHE A 473 0.16 50.30 22.62
C PHE A 473 -1.14 51.08 22.36
N ILE A 474 -2.01 51.19 23.36
CA ILE A 474 -3.27 51.97 23.27
C ILE A 474 -2.95 53.45 23.06
N ALA A 475 -2.03 54.01 23.86
CA ALA A 475 -1.61 55.40 23.74
C ALA A 475 -1.03 55.71 22.35
N ALA A 476 -0.15 54.85 21.84
CA ALA A 476 0.41 54.98 20.49
C ALA A 476 -0.67 54.94 19.41
N THR A 477 -1.67 54.06 19.56
CA THR A 477 -2.80 53.96 18.62
C THR A 477 -3.64 55.24 18.62
N ILE A 478 -3.94 55.81 19.79
CA ILE A 478 -4.67 57.07 19.91
C ILE A 478 -3.89 58.21 19.25
N LEU A 479 -2.57 58.30 19.47
CA LEU A 479 -1.73 59.32 18.84
C LEU A 479 -1.74 59.24 17.32
N VAL A 480 -1.70 58.04 16.74
CA VAL A 480 -1.78 57.84 15.29
C VAL A 480 -3.15 58.28 14.75
N VAL A 481 -4.25 57.91 15.43
CA VAL A 481 -5.60 58.33 15.03
C VAL A 481 -5.73 59.86 15.06
N LEU A 482 -5.24 60.51 16.13
CA LEU A 482 -5.23 61.97 16.23
C LEU A 482 -4.40 62.62 15.13
N ALA A 483 -3.23 62.06 14.78
CA ALA A 483 -2.40 62.57 13.69
C ALA A 483 -3.11 62.46 12.32
N ILE A 484 -3.85 61.37 12.08
CA ILE A 484 -4.65 61.22 10.85
C ILE A 484 -5.77 62.25 10.80
N ILE A 485 -6.51 62.45 11.90
CA ILE A 485 -7.57 63.46 11.99
C ILE A 485 -7.00 64.86 11.76
N GLN A 486 -5.89 65.20 12.41
CA GLN A 486 -5.21 66.49 12.25
C GLN A 486 -4.80 66.73 10.79
N THR A 487 -4.24 65.71 10.13
CA THR A 487 -3.85 65.79 8.72
C THR A 487 -5.07 65.97 7.82
N ALA A 488 -6.18 65.26 8.08
CA ALA A 488 -7.41 65.39 7.31
C ALA A 488 -8.04 66.79 7.46
N CYS A 489 -8.07 67.33 8.69
CA CYS A 489 -8.55 68.69 8.94
C CYS A 489 -7.70 69.75 8.22
N ALA A 490 -6.36 69.63 8.28
CA ALA A 490 -5.47 70.56 7.59
C ALA A 490 -5.66 70.54 6.06
N VAL A 491 -5.87 69.36 5.47
CA VAL A 491 -6.16 69.22 4.04
C VAL A 491 -7.52 69.83 3.68
N ALA A 492 -8.54 69.68 4.54
CA ALA A 492 -9.85 70.30 4.33
C ALA A 492 -9.78 71.83 4.37
N GLU A 493 -9.05 72.41 5.32
CA GLU A 493 -8.84 73.86 5.42
C GLU A 493 -8.10 74.42 4.19
N LEU A 494 -7.06 73.72 3.72
CA LEU A 494 -6.35 74.12 2.49
C LEU A 494 -7.27 74.09 1.27
N LYS A 495 -8.17 73.11 1.20
CA LYS A 495 -9.15 72.99 0.11
C LYS A 495 -10.18 74.11 0.14
N ASP A 496 -10.65 74.50 1.33
CA ASP A 496 -11.57 75.62 1.50
C ASP A 496 -10.91 76.96 1.17
N GLN A 497 -9.62 77.14 1.49
CA GLN A 497 -8.86 78.33 1.07
C GLN A 497 -8.65 78.40 -0.45
N MET A 498 -8.44 77.27 -1.11
CA MET A 498 -8.35 77.22 -2.58
C MET A 498 -9.70 77.52 -3.25
N ASN A 499 -10.81 77.05 -2.68
CA ASN A 499 -12.15 77.30 -3.23
C ASN A 499 -12.66 78.73 -3.00
N ASN A 500 -12.18 79.41 -1.94
CA ASN A 500 -12.58 80.78 -1.60
C ASN A 500 -11.58 81.85 -2.10
N SER A 501 -10.60 81.49 -2.93
CA SER A 501 -9.66 82.45 -3.52
C SER A 501 -10.33 83.22 -4.68
N PRO A 502 -10.38 84.56 -4.68
CA PRO A 502 -11.03 85.34 -5.74
C PRO A 502 -10.26 85.23 -7.07
N PRO A 503 -10.93 85.37 -8.23
CA PRO A 503 -10.27 85.24 -9.53
C PRO A 503 -9.21 86.32 -9.71
N ARG A 504 -8.01 85.91 -10.17
CA ARG A 504 -6.92 86.83 -10.51
C ARG A 504 -7.40 87.82 -11.58
N SER A 505 -7.36 89.11 -11.26
CA SER A 505 -7.52 90.19 -12.24
C SER A 505 -6.37 90.14 -13.25
N SER A 506 -6.69 89.88 -14.51
CA SER A 506 -5.80 90.03 -15.65
C SER A 506 -5.59 91.52 -15.95
N VAL A 507 -4.33 91.96 -15.97
CA VAL A 507 -3.89 93.20 -16.63
C VAL A 507 -3.68 92.90 -18.12
#